data_AF-A0A4Z0N8B0-F1
#
_entry.id   AF-A0A4Z0N8B0-F1
#
_cell.length_a   1.000
_cell.length_b   1.000
_cell.length_c   1.000
_cell.angle_alpha   90.00
_cell.angle_beta   90.00
_cell.angle_gamma   90.00
#
_symmetry.space_group_name_H-M   'P 1'
#
loop_
_entity.id
_entity.type
_entity.pdbx_description
1 polymer ?
#
loop_
_entity_poly.entity_id
_entity_poly.type
_entity_poly.pdbx_seq_one_letter_code
_entity_poly.pdbx_strand_id
1 'polypeptide(L)'
;MSSTVDVLIPKSTAHQTLTCIDALIEVYRRQPPATAARAIGDLIEFREVVSQSMRASRDRTARVAVATLAGISAHLTACAQAEVGTDEMQAAMWRTAGRLHRWVTEGTAPPLATARAPRQG
;
A
#
# COMPACT_ATOMS: atom_id res chain seq x y z
N MET A 1 9.03 -20.00 12.87
CA MET A 1 8.71 -19.49 11.51
C MET A 1 7.47 -18.63 11.66
N SER A 2 7.60 -17.30 11.64
CA SER A 2 6.43 -16.42 11.63
C SER A 2 5.73 -16.56 10.30
N SER A 3 4.54 -17.16 10.30
CA SER A 3 3.63 -17.09 9.15
C SER A 3 3.35 -15.61 8.90
N THR A 4 3.87 -15.05 7.80
CA THR A 4 3.48 -13.72 7.35
C THR A 4 1.97 -13.74 7.13
N VAL A 5 1.25 -12.95 7.93
CA VAL A 5 -0.18 -12.77 7.74
C VAL A 5 -0.35 -12.00 6.43
N ASP A 6 -1.08 -12.58 5.49
CA ASP A 6 -1.38 -11.95 4.22
C ASP A 6 -2.78 -11.35 4.25
N VAL A 7 -2.96 -10.21 3.57
CA VAL A 7 -4.25 -9.55 3.35
C VAL A 7 -4.57 -9.56 1.86
N LEU A 8 -5.85 -9.74 1.55
CA LEU A 8 -6.39 -9.57 0.19
C LEU A 8 -6.85 -8.13 0.01
N ILE A 9 -6.13 -7.35 -0.78
CA ILE A 9 -6.53 -5.99 -1.15
C ILE A 9 -7.07 -5.94 -2.58
N PRO A 10 -8.00 -5.03 -2.92
CA PRO A 10 -8.40 -4.81 -4.31
C PRO A 10 -7.22 -4.40 -5.19
N LYS A 11 -7.14 -4.91 -6.42
CA LYS A 11 -6.09 -4.53 -7.38
C LYS A 11 -6.06 -3.04 -7.69
N SER A 12 -7.20 -2.35 -7.60
CA SER A 12 -7.27 -0.89 -7.69
C SER A 12 -6.52 -0.18 -6.55
N THR A 13 -6.57 -0.73 -5.34
CA THR A 13 -5.79 -0.21 -4.19
C THR A 13 -4.31 -0.47 -4.39
N ALA A 14 -3.94 -1.67 -4.85
CA ALA A 14 -2.55 -2.00 -5.18
C ALA A 14 -1.99 -1.10 -6.30
N HIS A 15 -2.78 -0.81 -7.35
CA HIS A 15 -2.38 0.08 -8.43
C HIS A 15 -2.16 1.52 -7.94
N GLN A 16 -3.09 2.08 -7.16
CA GLN A 16 -2.90 3.42 -6.55
C GLN A 16 -1.65 3.49 -5.68
N THR A 17 -1.34 2.39 -4.97
CA THR A 17 -0.14 2.28 -4.15
C THR A 17 1.12 2.32 -5.03
N LEU A 18 1.16 1.55 -6.11
CA LEU A 18 2.27 1.57 -7.07
C LEU A 18 2.45 2.96 -7.69
N THR A 19 1.37 3.65 -8.06
CA THR A 19 1.44 5.03 -8.57
C THR A 19 2.08 5.99 -7.59
N CYS A 20 1.73 5.91 -6.30
CA CYS A 20 2.36 6.74 -5.26
C CYS A 20 3.85 6.43 -5.09
N ILE A 21 4.21 5.14 -5.11
CA ILE A 21 5.60 4.69 -5.01
C ILE A 21 6.43 5.18 -6.21
N ASP A 22 5.90 5.01 -7.44
CA ASP A 22 6.58 5.45 -8.66
C ASP A 22 6.80 6.97 -8.66
N ALA A 23 5.81 7.74 -8.20
CA ALA A 23 5.94 9.19 -8.06
C ALA A 23 7.00 9.59 -7.01
N LEU A 24 7.05 8.90 -5.86
CA LEU A 24 8.06 9.14 -4.84
C LEU A 24 9.48 8.81 -5.33
N ILE A 25 9.65 7.69 -6.03
CA ILE A 25 10.94 7.34 -6.64
C ILE A 25 11.41 8.46 -7.58
N GLU A 26 10.51 8.98 -8.41
CA GLU A 26 10.83 10.08 -9.32
C GLU A 26 11.20 11.38 -8.58
N VAL A 27 10.53 11.69 -7.47
CA VAL A 27 10.91 12.84 -6.61
C VAL A 27 12.31 12.63 -6.02
N TYR A 28 12.59 11.47 -5.44
CA TYR A 28 13.89 11.20 -4.83
C TYR A 28 15.04 11.16 -5.85
N ARG A 29 14.79 10.72 -7.08
CA ARG A 29 15.79 10.73 -8.16
C ARG A 29 16.26 12.14 -8.54
N ARG A 30 15.47 13.17 -8.22
CA ARG A 30 15.82 14.58 -8.46
C ARG A 30 16.59 15.21 -7.30
N GLN A 31 16.71 14.51 -6.17
CA GLN A 31 17.43 14.98 -4.99
C GLN A 31 18.91 14.55 -5.00
N PRO A 32 19.77 15.17 -4.18
CA PRO A 32 21.15 14.75 -4.03
C PRO A 32 21.29 13.26 -3.59
N PRO A 33 22.26 12.50 -4.14
CA PRO A 33 22.26 11.04 -4.05
C PRO A 33 22.35 10.45 -2.63
N ALA A 34 23.10 11.11 -1.74
CA ALA A 34 23.42 10.57 -0.42
C ALA A 34 22.17 10.38 0.47
N THR A 35 21.19 11.28 0.35
CA THR A 35 19.94 11.23 1.12
C THR A 35 18.89 10.33 0.45
N ALA A 36 18.92 10.24 -0.88
CA ALA A 36 17.89 9.56 -1.66
C ALA A 36 18.10 8.03 -1.79
N ALA A 37 19.34 7.53 -1.73
CA ALA A 37 19.66 6.15 -2.07
C ALA A 37 18.90 5.10 -1.22
N ARG A 38 18.84 5.29 0.10
CA ARG A 38 18.12 4.37 1.01
C ARG A 38 16.62 4.40 0.75
N ALA A 39 16.03 5.59 0.67
CA ALA A 39 14.59 5.75 0.43
C ALA A 39 14.16 5.13 -0.91
N ILE A 40 14.96 5.33 -1.97
CA ILE A 40 14.70 4.71 -3.28
C ILE A 40 14.77 3.18 -3.19
N GLY A 41 15.76 2.63 -2.46
CA GLY A 41 15.89 1.18 -2.26
C GLY A 41 14.63 0.55 -1.66
N ASP A 42 14.16 1.11 -0.53
CA ASP A 42 12.96 0.64 0.16
C ASP A 42 11.72 0.72 -0.75
N LEU A 43 11.57 1.83 -1.48
CA LEU A 43 10.47 2.04 -2.43
C LEU A 43 10.49 1.05 -3.59
N ILE A 44 11.66 0.71 -4.13
CA ILE A 44 11.80 -0.29 -5.18
C ILE A 44 11.39 -1.68 -4.66
N GLU A 45 11.84 -2.06 -3.47
CA GLU A 45 11.45 -3.34 -2.87
C GLU A 45 9.93 -3.45 -2.70
N PHE A 46 9.30 -2.41 -2.13
CA PHE A 46 7.84 -2.35 -2.01
C PHE A 46 7.13 -2.45 -3.35
N ARG A 47 7.63 -1.72 -4.35
CA ARG A 47 7.09 -1.74 -5.71
C ARG A 47 7.12 -3.14 -6.30
N GLU A 48 8.24 -3.84 -6.18
CA GLU A 48 8.42 -5.18 -6.72
C GLU A 48 7.48 -6.18 -6.05
N VAL A 49 7.41 -6.18 -4.71
CA VAL A 49 6.53 -7.08 -3.95
C VAL A 49 5.07 -6.87 -4.34
N VAL A 50 4.59 -5.62 -4.41
CA VAL A 50 3.20 -5.32 -4.80
C VAL A 50 2.94 -5.68 -6.26
N SER A 51 3.88 -5.39 -7.17
CA SER A 51 3.74 -5.72 -8.59
C SER A 51 3.66 -7.23 -8.81
N GLN A 52 4.53 -8.01 -8.16
CA GLN A 52 4.51 -9.46 -8.21
C GLN A 52 3.20 -10.02 -7.65
N SER A 53 2.74 -9.50 -6.51
CA SER A 53 1.47 -9.89 -5.89
C SER A 53 0.26 -9.66 -6.81
N MET A 54 0.25 -8.54 -7.54
CA MET A 54 -0.80 -8.25 -8.52
C MET A 54 -0.76 -9.20 -9.72
N ARG A 55 0.43 -9.57 -10.20
CA ARG A 55 0.63 -10.48 -11.35
C ARG A 55 0.32 -11.93 -10.99
N ALA A 56 0.63 -12.35 -9.76
CA ALA A 56 0.40 -13.71 -9.29
C ALA A 56 -1.09 -14.02 -9.10
N SER A 57 -1.91 -13.01 -8.78
CA SER A 57 -3.35 -13.19 -8.61
C SER A 57 -4.12 -13.12 -9.92
N ARG A 58 -5.00 -14.10 -10.16
CA ARG A 58 -5.92 -14.10 -11.32
C ARG A 58 -7.22 -13.33 -11.07
N ASP A 59 -7.53 -13.01 -9.82
CA ASP A 59 -8.78 -12.36 -9.41
C ASP A 59 -8.67 -10.83 -9.38
N ARG A 60 -9.72 -10.16 -8.88
CA ARG A 60 -9.76 -8.70 -8.68
C ARG A 60 -9.00 -8.22 -7.44
N THR A 61 -8.42 -9.13 -6.65
CA THR A 61 -7.63 -8.84 -5.45
C THR A 61 -6.17 -9.24 -5.63
N ALA A 62 -5.27 -8.68 -4.82
CA ALA A 62 -3.88 -9.08 -4.69
C ALA A 62 -3.62 -9.51 -3.24
N ARG A 63 -2.86 -10.58 -3.06
CA ARG A 63 -2.44 -11.06 -1.73
C ARG A 63 -1.11 -10.42 -1.38
N VAL A 64 -1.05 -9.67 -0.29
CA VAL A 64 0.15 -8.94 0.14
C VAL A 64 0.34 -9.13 1.63
N ALA A 65 1.58 -9.32 2.07
CA ALA A 65 1.91 -9.42 3.49
C ALA A 65 1.51 -8.14 4.26
N VAL A 66 0.92 -8.31 5.44
CA VAL A 66 0.51 -7.21 6.33
C VAL A 66 1.69 -6.28 6.63
N ALA A 67 2.86 -6.87 6.92
CA ALA A 67 4.07 -6.09 7.22
C ALA A 67 4.48 -5.18 6.05
N THR A 68 4.36 -5.66 4.81
CA THR A 68 4.63 -4.86 3.61
C THR A 68 3.63 -3.70 3.49
N LEU A 69 2.33 -3.96 3.67
CA LEU A 69 1.30 -2.90 3.59
C LEU A 69 1.48 -1.86 4.70
N ALA A 70 1.83 -2.29 5.91
CA ALA A 70 2.13 -1.41 7.04
C ALA A 70 3.37 -0.55 6.77
N GLY A 71 4.45 -1.16 6.24
CA GLY A 71 5.68 -0.46 5.85
C GLY A 71 5.42 0.62 4.80
N ILE A 72 4.67 0.28 3.74
CA ILE A 72 4.28 1.25 2.71
C ILE A 72 3.42 2.35 3.31
N SER A 73 2.40 2.01 4.11
CA SER A 73 1.53 3.00 4.75
C SER A 73 2.35 3.99 5.59
N ALA A 74 3.28 3.50 6.40
CA ALA A 74 4.15 4.34 7.23
C ALA A 74 5.04 5.25 6.36
N HIS A 75 5.63 4.70 5.28
CA HIS A 75 6.49 5.47 4.39
C HIS A 75 5.73 6.59 3.67
N LEU A 76 4.53 6.31 3.16
CA LEU A 76 3.67 7.32 2.52
C LEU A 76 3.25 8.42 3.52
N THR A 77 2.88 8.05 4.74
CA THR A 77 2.58 9.01 5.80
C THR A 77 3.78 9.88 6.13
N ALA A 78 4.97 9.30 6.32
CA ALA A 78 6.18 10.06 6.62
C ALA A 78 6.55 11.04 5.49
N CYS A 79 6.45 10.61 4.23
CA CYS A 79 6.71 11.48 3.08
C CYS A 79 5.70 12.63 2.99
N ALA A 80 4.42 12.37 3.23
CA ALA A 80 3.38 13.39 3.23
C ALA A 80 3.54 14.38 4.39
N GLN A 81 3.97 13.91 5.57
CA GLN A 81 4.28 14.77 6.73
C GLN A 81 5.52 15.64 6.49
N ALA A 82 6.50 15.12 5.76
CA ALA A 82 7.72 15.85 5.38
C ALA A 82 7.52 16.71 4.12
N GLU A 83 6.28 16.89 3.65
CA GLU A 83 5.92 17.73 2.50
C GLU A 83 6.68 17.34 1.21
N VAL A 84 6.95 16.05 1.02
CA VAL A 84 7.67 15.55 -0.16
C VAL A 84 6.75 15.60 -1.39
N GLY A 85 7.19 16.30 -2.44
CA GLY A 85 6.44 16.42 -3.70
C GLY A 85 5.38 17.52 -3.68
N THR A 86 4.50 17.55 -4.68
CA THR A 86 3.43 18.56 -4.81
C THR A 86 2.27 18.29 -3.84
N ASP A 87 1.46 19.31 -3.56
CA ASP A 87 0.26 19.18 -2.70
C ASP A 87 -0.69 18.07 -3.16
N GLU A 88 -0.88 17.92 -4.48
CA GLU A 88 -1.70 16.85 -5.05
C GLU A 88 -1.12 15.46 -4.73
N MET A 89 0.20 15.33 -4.83
CA MET A 89 0.92 14.11 -4.50
C MET A 89 0.83 13.80 -3.01
N GLN A 90 1.01 14.81 -2.15
CA GLN A 90 0.86 14.67 -0.70
C GLN A 90 -0.56 14.25 -0.32
N ALA A 91 -1.59 14.86 -0.93
CA ALA A 91 -2.98 14.46 -0.73
C ALA A 91 -3.25 13.02 -1.21
N ALA A 92 -2.64 12.61 -2.32
CA ALA A 92 -2.71 11.22 -2.81
C ALA A 92 -2.03 10.24 -1.86
N MET A 93 -0.88 10.61 -1.29
CA MET A 93 -0.17 9.82 -0.29
C MET A 93 -1.00 9.64 0.98
N TRP A 94 -1.60 10.71 1.52
CA TRP A 94 -2.48 10.63 2.68
C TRP A 94 -3.68 9.70 2.45
N ARG A 95 -4.36 9.87 1.31
CA ARG A 95 -5.51 9.03 0.95
C ARG A 95 -5.12 7.56 0.81
N THR A 96 -3.98 7.27 0.18
CA THR A 96 -3.49 5.91 -0.03
C THR A 96 -3.02 5.28 1.28
N ALA A 97 -2.23 5.99 2.10
CA ALA A 97 -1.79 5.54 3.41
C ALA A 97 -2.99 5.19 4.31
N GLY A 98 -3.99 6.07 4.42
CA GLY A 98 -5.20 5.78 5.21
C GLY A 98 -6.00 4.59 4.68
N ARG A 99 -5.95 4.32 3.37
CA ARG A 99 -6.59 3.12 2.78
C ARG A 99 -5.82 1.85 3.13
N LEU A 100 -4.49 1.88 3.04
CA LEU A 100 -3.62 0.76 3.39
C LEU A 100 -3.69 0.44 4.89
N HIS A 101 -3.67 1.47 5.74
CA HIS A 101 -3.83 1.31 7.18
C HIS A 101 -5.13 0.58 7.53
N ARG A 102 -6.26 0.97 6.90
CA ARG A 102 -7.53 0.25 7.09
C ARG A 102 -7.46 -1.21 6.64
N TRP A 103 -6.78 -1.52 5.55
CA TRP A 103 -6.59 -2.92 5.16
C TRP A 103 -5.70 -3.70 6.14
N VAL A 104 -4.72 -3.06 6.74
CA VAL A 104 -3.88 -3.66 7.78
C VAL A 104 -4.67 -3.93 9.07
N THR A 105 -5.58 -3.03 9.45
CA THR A 105 -6.35 -3.15 10.70
C THR A 105 -7.63 -3.99 10.54
N GLU A 106 -8.34 -3.82 9.43
CA GLU A 106 -9.65 -4.44 9.17
C GLU A 106 -9.52 -5.68 8.27
N GLY A 107 -8.56 -5.71 7.34
CA GLY A 107 -8.37 -6.82 6.39
C GLY A 107 -7.80 -8.09 7.03
N THR A 108 -7.37 -8.01 8.29
CA THR A 108 -7.02 -9.16 9.14
C THR A 108 -8.20 -9.69 9.95
N ALA A 109 -9.36 -9.01 9.92
CA ALA A 109 -10.57 -9.54 10.53
C ALA A 109 -11.08 -10.72 9.69
N PRO A 110 -11.43 -11.87 10.32
CA PRO A 110 -12.08 -12.95 9.60
C PRO A 110 -13.37 -12.43 8.95
N PRO A 111 -13.73 -12.89 7.74
CA PRO A 111 -14.95 -12.42 7.09
C PRO A 111 -16.11 -12.65 8.04
N LEU A 112 -16.76 -11.57 8.49
CA LEU A 112 -18.04 -11.65 9.18
C LEU A 112 -18.97 -12.40 8.23
N ALA A 113 -19.32 -13.63 8.59
CA ALA A 113 -20.30 -14.41 7.88
C ALA A 113 -21.49 -13.49 7.61
N THR A 114 -21.78 -13.25 6.35
CA THR A 114 -22.91 -12.43 5.92
C THR A 114 -24.15 -13.05 6.54
N ALA A 115 -24.61 -12.50 7.66
CA ALA A 115 -25.87 -12.85 8.26
C ALA A 115 -26.93 -12.46 7.23
N ARG A 116 -27.37 -13.45 6.47
CA ARG A 116 -28.46 -13.35 5.51
C ARG A 116 -29.68 -12.90 6.30
N ALA A 117 -30.00 -11.61 6.23
CA ALA A 117 -31.19 -11.08 6.87
C ALA A 117 -32.42 -11.88 6.36
N PRO A 118 -33.28 -12.43 7.24
CA PRO A 118 -34.49 -13.08 6.79
C PRO A 118 -35.39 -12.01 6.16
N ARG A 119 -35.79 -12.25 4.92
CA ARG A 119 -36.92 -11.53 4.31
C ARG A 119 -38.17 -11.85 5.13
N GLN A 120 -38.68 -10.87 5.85
CA GLN A 120 -40.09 -10.83 6.24
C GLN A 120 -40.80 -10.13 5.06
N GLY A 121 -41.81 -10.70 4.41
CA GLY A 121 -42.94 -11.43 4.95
C GLY A 121 -44.15 -10.54 4.71
#